data_AF-A0A3B5KR61-F1
#
_entry.id   AF-A0A3B5KR61-F1
#
_cell.length_a   1.000
_cell.length_b   1.000
_cell.length_c   1.000
_cell.angle_alpha   90.00
_cell.angle_beta   90.00
_cell.angle_gamma   90.00
#
_symmetry.space_group_name_H-M   'P 1'
#
loop_
_entity.id
_entity.type
_entity.pdbx_description
1 polymer ?
#
loop_
_entity_poly.entity_id
_entity_poly.type
_entity_poly.pdbx_seq_one_letter_code
_entity_poly.pdbx_strand_id
1 'polypeptide(L)'
;MLRRSRSGKTRHVAWSETWQDADVMTTADREEWDSQSVTQVRQQRKTFFDWVWDERWKSSGASLSCDDRKVSFHSDYSCGTAAIRGNRELSEGQHYWEVKMTSPVYGTDMMVGVGTSEVNLDKFKFSFGSLLGHDEDSWGLSYTGLLQHKGDKVKFSPRFGQGSVIGVHLDTWHGTLTFYKNRHCIGVAATRLQSKKFYPMVCSTAAKSSMKVMCACYAPTSLQYLCCARLRQMLPSCPDVVDALQLPPGLRTVLQSQLDWVFALSSGPDPSEDDDCMQTSVPSSPSACAELAPQDRPTACHCPPTPPSSDYDSCCSDPEDYQCKRCRWT
;
A
#
# COMPACT_ATOMS: atom_id res chain seq x y z
N MET A 1 78.69 -41.37 8.96
CA MET A 1 79.91 -40.83 8.31
C MET A 1 79.59 -39.43 7.75
N LEU A 2 80.51 -38.48 7.94
CA LEU A 2 80.81 -37.22 7.20
C LEU A 2 79.80 -36.67 6.16
N ARG A 3 79.64 -35.38 5.85
CA ARG A 3 80.00 -34.04 6.36
C ARG A 3 79.43 -33.03 5.30
N ARG A 4 79.04 -31.83 5.75
CA ARG A 4 79.14 -30.49 5.09
C ARG A 4 78.48 -30.17 3.72
N SER A 5 77.43 -29.34 3.80
CA SER A 5 77.36 -27.90 3.41
C SER A 5 78.29 -27.28 2.33
N ARG A 6 77.67 -26.49 1.43
CA ARG A 6 77.91 -25.06 1.05
C ARG A 6 78.09 -24.70 -0.46
N SER A 7 77.14 -23.88 -0.93
CA SER A 7 77.24 -22.61 -1.70
C SER A 7 77.91 -22.47 -3.08
N GLY A 8 77.25 -21.67 -3.94
CA GLY A 8 77.86 -20.77 -4.94
C GLY A 8 77.13 -20.75 -6.29
N LYS A 9 76.22 -19.80 -6.58
CA LYS A 9 76.38 -18.45 -7.19
C LYS A 9 76.44 -18.41 -8.74
N THR A 10 75.42 -17.73 -9.31
CA THR A 10 75.40 -16.68 -10.38
C THR A 10 75.45 -16.99 -11.90
N ARG A 11 74.37 -16.51 -12.56
CA ARG A 11 74.21 -15.66 -13.77
C ARG A 11 74.62 -16.18 -15.16
N HIS A 12 73.70 -16.13 -16.12
CA HIS A 12 73.43 -15.08 -17.14
C HIS A 12 72.11 -15.49 -17.85
N VAL A 13 71.14 -14.62 -18.16
CA VAL A 13 70.97 -13.78 -19.37
C VAL A 13 69.77 -12.87 -19.06
N ALA A 14 69.99 -11.56 -18.87
CA ALA A 14 69.70 -10.46 -19.81
C ALA A 14 68.20 -10.22 -20.07
N TRP A 15 67.81 -9.00 -19.69
CA TRP A 15 66.48 -8.40 -19.69
C TRP A 15 66.12 -7.83 -21.07
N SER A 16 64.82 -7.80 -21.38
CA SER A 16 64.22 -6.70 -22.14
C SER A 16 62.83 -6.42 -21.57
N GLU A 17 62.71 -5.24 -20.96
CA GLU A 17 61.49 -4.67 -20.41
C GLU A 17 60.55 -4.17 -21.51
N THR A 18 59.25 -4.31 -21.29
CA THR A 18 58.24 -3.37 -21.79
C THR A 18 57.27 -3.07 -20.66
N TRP A 19 57.43 -1.89 -20.06
CA TRP A 19 56.48 -1.26 -19.15
C TRP A 19 55.49 -0.41 -19.96
N GLN A 20 54.21 -0.52 -19.66
CA GLN A 20 53.11 0.43 -19.88
C GLN A 20 52.07 0.05 -18.81
N ASP A 21 52.06 0.69 -17.64
CA ASP A 21 51.42 1.97 -17.28
C ASP A 21 50.44 1.62 -16.17
N ALA A 22 50.88 1.83 -14.93
CA ALA A 22 50.02 1.81 -13.76
C ALA A 22 49.65 3.27 -13.48
N ASP A 23 48.42 3.65 -13.81
CA ASP A 23 47.88 4.96 -13.47
C ASP A 23 47.90 5.16 -11.96
N VAL A 24 48.66 6.15 -11.51
CA VAL A 24 48.67 6.63 -10.13
C VAL A 24 47.43 7.50 -9.95
N MET A 25 46.42 6.99 -9.23
CA MET A 25 45.24 7.75 -8.84
C MET A 25 45.65 8.99 -8.02
N THR A 26 45.08 10.14 -8.37
CA THR A 26 45.32 11.38 -7.64
C THR A 26 44.54 11.40 -6.32
N THR A 27 44.96 12.24 -5.38
CA THR A 27 44.26 12.37 -4.07
C THR A 27 42.83 12.90 -4.22
N ALA A 28 42.52 13.62 -5.31
CA ALA A 28 41.16 14.07 -5.63
C ALA A 28 40.26 12.92 -6.09
N ASP A 29 40.78 11.99 -6.91
CA ASP A 29 40.04 10.81 -7.36
C ASP A 29 39.74 9.84 -6.20
N ARG A 30 40.61 9.83 -5.18
CA ARG A 30 40.44 9.04 -3.96
C ARG A 30 39.36 9.60 -3.04
N GLU A 31 39.26 10.92 -2.93
CA GLU A 31 38.18 11.58 -2.18
C GLU A 31 36.82 11.46 -2.90
N GLU A 32 36.81 11.41 -4.23
CA GLU A 32 35.60 11.16 -5.03
C GLU A 32 35.14 9.69 -4.95
N TRP A 33 36.07 8.72 -4.95
CA TRP A 33 35.79 7.31 -4.67
C TRP A 33 35.35 7.06 -3.22
N ASP A 34 35.95 7.74 -2.24
CA ASP A 34 35.52 7.68 -0.85
C ASP A 34 34.16 8.37 -0.67
N SER A 35 33.86 9.45 -1.40
CA SER A 35 32.54 10.09 -1.38
C SER A 35 31.46 9.26 -2.09
N GLN A 36 31.80 8.56 -3.18
CA GLN A 36 30.91 7.63 -3.88
C GLN A 36 30.70 6.32 -3.09
N SER A 37 31.72 5.83 -2.39
CA SER A 37 31.59 4.63 -1.54
C SER A 37 30.91 4.95 -0.20
N VAL A 38 31.12 6.12 0.40
CA VAL A 38 30.43 6.57 1.62
C VAL A 38 28.96 6.92 1.36
N THR A 39 28.61 7.36 0.15
CA THR A 39 27.20 7.52 -0.26
C THR A 39 26.51 6.19 -0.63
N GLN A 40 27.28 5.15 -0.98
CA GLN A 40 26.76 3.81 -1.28
C GLN A 40 26.74 2.85 -0.06
N VAL A 41 27.34 3.24 1.06
CA VAL A 41 27.29 2.51 2.34
C VAL A 41 26.14 2.96 3.26
N ARG A 42 25.39 4.01 2.88
CA ARG A 42 24.11 4.32 3.54
C ARG A 42 23.04 3.30 3.13
N GLN A 43 22.98 2.25 3.95
CA GLN A 43 21.81 1.42 4.20
C GLN A 43 21.46 0.42 3.09
N GLN A 44 22.35 -0.56 2.89
CA GLN A 44 21.88 -1.90 2.53
C GLN A 44 21.07 -2.45 3.70
N ARG A 45 19.83 -1.98 3.85
CA ARG A 45 18.79 -2.69 4.57
C ARG A 45 18.77 -4.09 3.99
N LYS A 46 19.07 -5.11 4.80
CA LYS A 46 18.89 -6.50 4.41
C LYS A 46 17.40 -6.70 4.18
N THR A 47 16.95 -6.48 2.94
CA THR A 47 15.54 -6.56 2.56
C THR A 47 15.14 -8.02 2.63
N PHE A 48 14.62 -8.43 3.78
CA PHE A 48 13.99 -9.72 3.94
C PHE A 48 12.62 -9.67 3.25
N PHE A 49 12.33 -10.69 2.45
CA PHE A 49 11.04 -10.86 1.81
C PHE A 49 10.46 -12.18 2.32
N ASP A 50 9.49 -12.11 3.22
CA ASP A 50 8.78 -13.29 3.72
C ASP A 50 8.01 -14.02 2.62
N TRP A 51 7.60 -13.28 1.59
CA TRP A 51 6.90 -13.78 0.42
C TRP A 51 7.29 -12.98 -0.83
N VAL A 52 7.05 -13.57 -2.00
CA VAL A 52 7.15 -12.94 -3.32
C VAL A 52 5.90 -13.27 -4.13
N TRP A 53 5.75 -12.72 -5.34
CA TRP A 53 4.59 -13.05 -6.18
C TRP A 53 4.59 -14.53 -6.58
N ASP A 54 3.40 -15.11 -6.73
CA ASP A 54 3.24 -16.52 -7.09
C ASP A 54 3.08 -16.70 -8.60
N GLU A 55 4.10 -17.25 -9.26
CA GLU A 55 4.04 -17.55 -10.69
C GLU A 55 2.89 -18.52 -11.05
N ARG A 56 2.47 -19.37 -10.12
CA ARG A 56 1.39 -20.34 -10.33
C ARG A 56 0.01 -19.74 -10.14
N TRP A 57 -0.10 -18.62 -9.45
CA TRP A 57 -1.37 -17.98 -9.09
C TRP A 57 -1.45 -16.54 -9.57
N LYS A 58 -1.58 -16.42 -10.89
CA LYS A 58 -1.72 -15.16 -11.60
C LYS A 58 -2.61 -15.33 -12.84
N SER A 59 -3.22 -14.24 -13.29
CA SER A 59 -3.90 -14.21 -14.57
C SER A 59 -2.90 -14.37 -15.72
N SER A 60 -3.38 -14.86 -16.86
CA SER A 60 -2.55 -14.98 -18.09
C SER A 60 -1.91 -13.66 -18.57
N GLY A 61 -2.49 -12.51 -18.22
CA GLY A 61 -1.96 -11.18 -18.53
C GLY A 61 -0.84 -10.69 -17.60
N ALA A 62 -0.41 -11.48 -16.61
CA ALA A 62 0.66 -11.13 -15.68
C ALA A 62 1.93 -11.95 -15.94
N SER A 63 3.09 -11.31 -15.82
CA SER A 63 4.41 -11.94 -15.96
C SER A 63 5.37 -11.44 -14.87
N LEU A 64 6.27 -12.30 -14.41
CA LEU A 64 7.18 -12.01 -13.30
C LEU A 64 8.61 -11.74 -13.74
N SER A 65 9.32 -10.96 -12.92
CA SER A 65 10.74 -10.62 -13.07
C SER A 65 11.33 -10.17 -11.72
N CYS A 66 12.65 -9.95 -11.68
CA CYS A 66 13.38 -9.54 -10.47
C CYS A 66 13.20 -10.51 -9.29
N ASP A 67 13.45 -11.80 -9.52
CA ASP A 67 13.27 -12.88 -8.52
C ASP A 67 11.82 -12.89 -8.00
N ASP A 68 10.85 -12.85 -8.91
CA ASP A 68 9.41 -12.86 -8.64
C ASP A 68 8.90 -11.69 -7.78
N ARG A 69 9.67 -10.61 -7.65
CA ARG A 69 9.26 -9.40 -6.90
C ARG A 69 8.56 -8.36 -7.75
N LYS A 70 8.75 -8.38 -9.07
CA LYS A 70 8.14 -7.43 -10.00
C LYS A 70 7.17 -8.15 -10.92
N VAL A 71 5.91 -7.72 -10.90
CA VAL A 71 4.89 -8.13 -11.86
C VAL A 71 4.76 -7.08 -12.95
N SER A 72 4.69 -7.53 -14.20
CA SER A 72 4.33 -6.73 -15.37
C SER A 72 3.02 -7.26 -15.95
N PHE A 73 2.06 -6.36 -16.16
CA PHE A 73 0.74 -6.66 -16.69
C PHE A 73 0.66 -6.22 -18.15
N HIS A 74 0.03 -7.07 -18.98
CA HIS A 74 -0.37 -6.76 -20.35
C HIS A 74 0.79 -6.20 -21.20
N SER A 75 1.84 -6.99 -21.42
CA SER A 75 3.09 -6.58 -22.10
C SER A 75 2.89 -5.95 -23.48
N ASP A 76 1.83 -6.32 -24.19
CA ASP A 76 1.51 -5.78 -25.53
C ASP A 76 0.30 -4.85 -25.47
N TYR A 77 -0.88 -5.45 -25.26
CA TYR A 77 -2.16 -4.75 -25.14
C TYR A 77 -2.96 -5.32 -23.96
N SER A 78 -3.93 -4.53 -23.49
CA SER A 78 -4.83 -4.95 -22.42
C SER A 78 -6.16 -5.44 -22.99
N CYS A 79 -6.63 -6.59 -22.51
CA CYS A 79 -7.91 -7.19 -22.87
C CYS A 79 -8.91 -7.23 -21.71
N GLY A 80 -8.51 -6.78 -20.52
CA GLY A 80 -9.32 -6.83 -19.31
C GLY A 80 -8.50 -6.44 -18.09
N THR A 81 -8.84 -6.99 -16.93
CA THR A 81 -8.04 -6.87 -15.71
C THR A 81 -7.21 -8.13 -15.49
N ALA A 82 -5.91 -7.98 -15.30
CA ALA A 82 -5.03 -9.04 -14.85
C ALA A 82 -4.66 -8.83 -13.37
N ALA A 83 -4.51 -9.93 -12.63
CA ALA A 83 -4.20 -9.94 -11.21
C ALA A 83 -3.18 -11.01 -10.85
N ILE A 84 -2.59 -10.87 -9.68
CA ILE A 84 -1.64 -11.83 -9.11
C ILE A 84 -1.72 -11.79 -7.58
N ARG A 85 -1.44 -12.93 -6.94
CA ARG A 85 -1.31 -13.04 -5.49
C ARG A 85 0.11 -13.40 -5.06
N GLY A 86 0.43 -13.18 -3.79
CA GLY A 86 1.67 -13.66 -3.17
C GLY A 86 1.70 -15.19 -3.01
N ASN A 87 2.90 -15.76 -2.91
CA ASN A 87 3.14 -17.20 -2.83
C ASN A 87 2.97 -17.80 -1.43
N ARG A 88 2.60 -16.99 -0.44
CA ARG A 88 2.34 -17.43 0.92
C ARG A 88 1.07 -16.81 1.47
N GLU A 89 0.35 -17.63 2.21
CA GLU A 89 -0.71 -17.18 3.10
C GLU A 89 -0.10 -16.39 4.26
N LEU A 90 -0.72 -15.27 4.61
CA LEU A 90 -0.32 -14.45 5.75
C LEU A 90 -0.82 -15.11 7.03
N SER A 91 0.12 -15.70 7.79
CA SER A 91 -0.13 -16.42 9.04
C SER A 91 -0.49 -15.50 10.21
N GLU A 92 -0.70 -16.05 11.40
CA GLU A 92 -0.94 -15.24 12.60
C GLU A 92 0.27 -14.35 12.95
N GLY A 93 0.04 -13.05 13.12
CA GLY A 93 1.01 -12.04 13.51
C GLY A 93 0.78 -10.70 12.83
N GLN A 94 1.89 -10.02 12.53
CA GLN A 94 1.94 -8.67 11.97
C GLN A 94 2.64 -8.74 10.63
N HIS A 95 1.94 -8.41 9.56
CA HIS A 95 2.50 -8.42 8.20
C HIS A 95 2.52 -7.02 7.64
N TYR A 96 3.69 -6.58 7.16
CA TYR A 96 3.84 -5.30 6.48
C TYR A 96 4.58 -5.48 5.17
N TRP A 97 4.06 -4.89 4.09
CA TRP A 97 4.74 -4.90 2.79
C TRP A 97 4.53 -3.60 2.04
N GLU A 98 5.46 -3.31 1.14
CA GLU A 98 5.43 -2.13 0.28
C GLU A 98 5.39 -2.54 -1.19
N VAL A 99 4.42 -2.01 -1.95
CA VAL A 99 4.33 -2.16 -3.40
C VAL A 99 4.60 -0.81 -4.06
N LYS A 100 5.63 -0.75 -4.90
CA LYS A 100 5.96 0.43 -5.71
C LYS A 100 5.32 0.34 -7.08
N MET A 101 4.67 1.42 -7.50
CA MET A 101 4.22 1.60 -8.89
C MET A 101 5.43 1.92 -9.77
N THR A 102 5.88 0.97 -10.58
CA THR A 102 7.14 1.13 -11.36
C THR A 102 6.94 1.67 -12.77
N SER A 103 5.69 1.80 -13.22
CA SER A 103 5.31 2.39 -14.50
C SER A 103 4.27 3.51 -14.29
N PRO A 104 3.96 4.31 -15.33
CA PRO A 104 2.77 5.15 -15.36
C PRO A 104 1.53 4.37 -14.94
N VAL A 105 0.64 5.06 -14.23
CA VAL A 105 -0.61 4.50 -13.69
C VAL A 105 -1.77 5.12 -14.47
N TYR A 106 -2.59 4.29 -15.08
CA TYR A 106 -3.70 4.70 -15.94
C TYR A 106 -4.69 3.53 -16.11
N GLY A 107 -5.63 3.66 -17.06
CA GLY A 107 -6.65 2.66 -17.33
C GLY A 107 -7.84 2.80 -16.40
N THR A 108 -8.68 1.77 -16.32
CA THR A 108 -9.86 1.78 -15.45
C THR A 108 -9.46 1.63 -13.98
N ASP A 109 -8.49 0.77 -13.70
CA ASP A 109 -8.00 0.54 -12.35
C ASP A 109 -6.62 -0.13 -12.30
N MET A 110 -5.90 0.20 -11.23
CA MET A 110 -4.66 -0.39 -10.75
C MET A 110 -4.76 -0.40 -9.23
N MET A 111 -4.65 -1.57 -8.61
CA MET A 111 -5.02 -1.75 -7.20
C MET A 111 -3.97 -2.54 -6.42
N VAL A 112 -3.86 -2.20 -5.13
CA VAL A 112 -3.08 -2.95 -4.13
C VAL A 112 -4.01 -3.37 -3.01
N GLY A 113 -3.88 -4.59 -2.51
CA GLY A 113 -4.70 -5.03 -1.39
C GLY A 113 -4.44 -6.46 -0.96
N VAL A 114 -5.50 -7.10 -0.46
CA VAL A 114 -5.50 -8.47 0.03
C VAL A 114 -6.70 -9.24 -0.51
N GLY A 115 -6.57 -10.55 -0.59
CA GLY A 115 -7.69 -11.43 -0.89
C GLY A 115 -7.53 -12.83 -0.30
N THR A 116 -8.61 -13.58 -0.21
CA THR A 116 -8.60 -14.98 0.22
C THR A 116 -8.23 -15.92 -0.93
N SER A 117 -8.16 -17.23 -0.66
CA SER A 117 -8.01 -18.25 -1.71
C SER A 117 -9.17 -18.29 -2.71
N GLU A 118 -10.33 -17.74 -2.35
CA GLU A 118 -11.57 -17.82 -3.14
C GLU A 118 -11.63 -16.78 -4.26
N VAL A 119 -10.72 -15.78 -4.26
CA VAL A 119 -10.67 -14.75 -5.30
C VAL A 119 -10.34 -15.37 -6.65
N ASN A 120 -11.28 -15.27 -7.60
CA ASN A 120 -11.04 -15.64 -8.99
C ASN A 120 -10.24 -14.55 -9.73
N LEU A 121 -8.94 -14.77 -9.88
CA LEU A 121 -8.02 -13.84 -10.56
C LEU A 121 -8.34 -13.60 -12.04
N ASP A 122 -9.10 -14.48 -12.70
CA ASP A 122 -9.47 -14.36 -14.12
C ASP A 122 -10.91 -13.83 -14.32
N LYS A 123 -11.61 -13.43 -13.24
CA LYS A 123 -12.99 -12.92 -13.28
C LYS A 123 -13.20 -11.80 -14.31
N PHE A 124 -12.20 -10.95 -14.46
CA PHE A 124 -12.21 -9.78 -15.35
C PHE A 124 -11.26 -9.95 -16.55
N LYS A 125 -10.93 -11.19 -16.94
CA LYS A 125 -9.94 -11.45 -18.01
C LYS A 125 -10.26 -10.76 -19.36
N PHE A 126 -11.54 -10.61 -19.68
CA PHE A 126 -12.03 -10.00 -20.93
C PHE A 126 -12.92 -8.77 -20.69
N SER A 127 -12.82 -8.16 -19.51
CA SER A 127 -13.62 -7.00 -19.12
C SER A 127 -12.81 -6.07 -18.25
N PHE A 128 -12.93 -4.76 -18.45
CA PHE A 128 -12.18 -3.78 -17.67
C PHE A 128 -12.94 -3.43 -16.39
N GLY A 129 -12.40 -3.80 -15.23
CA GLY A 129 -13.06 -3.53 -13.95
C GLY A 129 -12.12 -3.60 -12.74
N SER A 130 -12.57 -2.98 -11.64
CA SER A 130 -11.93 -3.09 -10.32
C SER A 130 -12.11 -4.51 -9.81
N LEU A 131 -11.04 -5.31 -9.77
CA LEU A 131 -11.09 -6.71 -9.36
C LEU A 131 -11.05 -6.86 -7.84
N LEU A 132 -10.07 -6.20 -7.19
CA LEU A 132 -9.93 -6.28 -5.74
C LEU A 132 -11.01 -5.44 -5.06
N GLY A 133 -11.77 -6.05 -4.15
CA GLY A 133 -12.91 -5.42 -3.50
C GLY A 133 -14.22 -5.53 -4.26
N HIS A 134 -14.24 -6.22 -5.41
CA HIS A 134 -15.49 -6.48 -6.13
C HIS A 134 -16.46 -7.37 -5.33
N ASP A 135 -15.94 -8.32 -4.55
CA ASP A 135 -16.69 -9.26 -3.73
C ASP A 135 -16.23 -9.22 -2.26
N GLU A 136 -16.81 -10.07 -1.42
CA GLU A 136 -16.45 -10.17 0.00
C GLU A 136 -15.07 -10.78 0.29
N ASP A 137 -14.41 -11.32 -0.72
CA ASP A 137 -13.18 -12.10 -0.56
C ASP A 137 -11.92 -11.30 -0.84
N SER A 138 -12.07 -10.02 -1.17
CA SER A 138 -10.95 -9.12 -1.37
C SER A 138 -11.22 -7.70 -0.87
N TRP A 139 -10.13 -6.99 -0.60
CA TRP A 139 -10.10 -5.56 -0.27
C TRP A 139 -9.04 -4.93 -1.16
N GLY A 140 -9.38 -3.84 -1.83
CA GLY A 140 -8.49 -3.20 -2.80
C GLY A 140 -8.47 -1.68 -2.67
N LEU A 141 -7.27 -1.10 -2.62
CA LEU A 141 -7.06 0.34 -2.76
C LEU A 141 -6.70 0.66 -4.22
N SER A 142 -7.60 1.36 -4.90
CA SER A 142 -7.42 1.85 -6.27
C SER A 142 -6.47 3.06 -6.32
N TYR A 143 -5.71 3.18 -7.40
CA TYR A 143 -4.92 4.38 -7.71
C TYR A 143 -5.73 5.67 -7.81
N THR A 144 -7.04 5.55 -8.02
CA THR A 144 -7.97 6.68 -8.00
C THR A 144 -8.23 7.23 -6.59
N GLY A 145 -7.72 6.56 -5.55
CA GLY A 145 -7.93 6.93 -4.14
C GLY A 145 -9.13 6.26 -3.48
N LEU A 146 -9.81 5.36 -4.19
CA LEU A 146 -10.98 4.64 -3.70
C LEU A 146 -10.57 3.30 -3.04
N LEU A 147 -11.00 3.09 -1.81
CA LEU A 147 -11.00 1.78 -1.17
C LEU A 147 -12.26 1.02 -1.58
N GLN A 148 -12.12 -0.26 -1.92
CA GLN A 148 -13.21 -1.10 -2.39
C GLN A 148 -13.30 -2.42 -1.61
N HIS A 149 -14.54 -2.83 -1.32
CA HIS A 149 -14.90 -4.13 -0.72
C HIS A 149 -16.38 -4.42 -0.94
N LYS A 150 -16.77 -5.66 -1.28
CA LYS A 150 -18.17 -6.03 -1.59
C LYS A 150 -18.85 -5.15 -2.64
N GLY A 151 -18.08 -4.59 -3.56
CA GLY A 151 -18.55 -3.65 -4.58
C GLY A 151 -18.75 -2.22 -4.08
N ASP A 152 -18.71 -1.97 -2.77
CA ASP A 152 -18.76 -0.63 -2.21
C ASP A 152 -17.46 0.12 -2.47
N LYS A 153 -17.56 1.44 -2.68
CA LYS A 153 -16.42 2.32 -2.97
C LYS A 153 -16.43 3.52 -2.05
N VAL A 154 -15.34 3.74 -1.33
CA VAL A 154 -15.20 4.85 -0.37
C VAL A 154 -13.93 5.64 -0.68
N LYS A 155 -14.03 6.97 -0.67
CA LYS A 155 -12.84 7.84 -0.79
C LYS A 155 -11.97 7.65 0.45
N PHE A 156 -10.74 7.19 0.24
CA PHE A 156 -9.85 6.75 1.32
C PHE A 156 -8.45 7.38 1.24
N SER A 157 -7.99 7.71 0.04
CA SER A 157 -6.68 8.31 -0.20
C SER A 157 -6.78 9.33 -1.33
N PRO A 158 -5.85 10.28 -1.44
CA PRO A 158 -5.59 10.96 -2.71
C PRO A 158 -5.12 9.98 -3.79
N ARG A 159 -5.16 10.42 -5.04
CA ARG A 159 -4.65 9.59 -6.15
C ARG A 159 -3.17 9.28 -5.97
N PHE A 160 -2.73 8.15 -6.51
CA PHE A 160 -1.31 7.80 -6.58
C PHE A 160 -0.91 7.37 -7.99
N GLY A 161 0.38 7.52 -8.28
CA GLY A 161 0.90 7.39 -9.63
C GLY A 161 2.23 6.65 -9.66
N GLN A 162 2.95 6.82 -10.77
CA GLN A 162 4.29 6.24 -10.90
C GLN A 162 5.21 6.73 -9.78
N GLY A 163 6.00 5.82 -9.23
CA GLY A 163 6.94 6.11 -8.15
C GLY A 163 6.32 6.04 -6.76
N SER A 164 5.00 6.18 -6.62
CA SER A 164 4.30 6.02 -5.34
C SER A 164 4.52 4.63 -4.75
N VAL A 165 4.66 4.58 -3.43
CA VAL A 165 4.79 3.33 -2.66
C VAL A 165 3.56 3.16 -1.80
N ILE A 166 2.81 2.07 -2.01
CA ILE A 166 1.66 1.71 -1.20
C ILE A 166 2.10 0.66 -0.20
N GLY A 167 2.11 1.03 1.07
CA GLY A 167 2.33 0.12 2.19
C GLY A 167 1.02 -0.49 2.66
N VAL A 168 1.05 -1.75 3.08
CA VAL A 168 -0.10 -2.44 3.66
C VAL A 168 0.34 -3.12 4.94
N HIS A 169 -0.40 -2.88 6.02
CA HIS A 169 -0.24 -3.57 7.29
C HIS A 169 -1.48 -4.40 7.57
N LEU A 170 -1.30 -5.72 7.73
CA LEU A 170 -2.31 -6.64 8.20
C LEU A 170 -1.94 -7.09 9.61
N ASP A 171 -2.71 -6.60 10.59
CA ASP A 171 -2.67 -7.08 11.98
C ASP A 171 -3.71 -8.18 12.13
N THR A 172 -3.27 -9.44 12.12
CA THR A 172 -4.20 -10.57 12.22
C THR A 172 -4.72 -10.76 13.64
N TRP A 173 -4.07 -10.18 14.65
CA TRP A 173 -4.49 -10.30 16.05
C TRP A 173 -5.69 -9.41 16.34
N HIS A 174 -5.61 -8.13 15.99
CA HIS A 174 -6.76 -7.22 16.06
C HIS A 174 -7.70 -7.33 14.85
N GLY A 175 -7.28 -8.04 13.80
CA GLY A 175 -8.03 -8.22 12.56
C GLY A 175 -8.21 -6.90 11.82
N THR A 176 -7.16 -6.08 11.70
CA THR A 176 -7.20 -4.78 11.03
C THR A 176 -6.32 -4.76 9.78
N LEU A 177 -6.81 -4.07 8.75
CA LEU A 177 -6.07 -3.78 7.52
C LEU A 177 -5.85 -2.28 7.43
N THR A 178 -4.60 -1.85 7.39
CA THR A 178 -4.20 -0.45 7.36
C THR A 178 -3.36 -0.19 6.11
N PHE A 179 -3.63 0.92 5.41
CA PHE A 179 -2.80 1.32 4.27
C PHE A 179 -1.91 2.51 4.60
N TYR A 180 -0.82 2.60 3.84
CA TYR A 180 0.16 3.67 3.89
C TYR A 180 0.43 4.15 2.46
N LYS A 181 0.61 5.45 2.27
CA LYS A 181 1.10 6.04 1.02
C LYS A 181 2.45 6.69 1.32
N ASN A 182 3.48 6.30 0.59
CA ASN A 182 4.86 6.78 0.80
C ASN A 182 5.30 6.66 2.28
N ARG A 183 4.91 5.57 2.96
CA ARG A 183 5.15 5.31 4.40
C ARG A 183 4.39 6.19 5.39
N HIS A 184 3.51 7.06 4.92
CA HIS A 184 2.56 7.79 5.75
C HIS A 184 1.27 6.99 5.90
N CYS A 185 0.83 6.79 7.15
CA CYS A 185 -0.43 6.10 7.43
C CYS A 185 -1.60 6.89 6.86
N ILE A 186 -2.39 6.26 5.99
CA ILE A 186 -3.60 6.87 5.41
C ILE A 186 -4.88 6.39 6.08
N GLY A 187 -4.83 5.30 6.84
CA GLY A 187 -5.92 4.90 7.74
C GLY A 187 -6.18 3.39 7.78
N VAL A 188 -7.12 3.01 8.64
CA VAL A 188 -7.64 1.65 8.77
C VAL A 188 -8.76 1.43 7.74
N ALA A 189 -8.50 0.56 6.77
CA ALA A 189 -9.41 0.23 5.68
C ALA A 189 -10.46 -0.82 6.06
N ALA A 190 -10.10 -1.78 6.93
CA ALA A 190 -11.02 -2.81 7.37
C ALA A 190 -10.69 -3.27 8.78
N THR A 191 -11.71 -3.80 9.47
CA THR A 191 -11.63 -4.41 10.79
C THR A 191 -12.35 -5.75 10.78
N ARG A 192 -12.19 -6.54 11.84
CA ARG A 192 -12.86 -7.84 12.02
C ARG A 192 -12.44 -8.89 11.00
N LEU A 193 -11.16 -8.91 10.64
CA LEU A 193 -10.57 -9.82 9.65
C LEU A 193 -10.11 -11.17 10.22
N GLN A 194 -10.30 -11.46 11.51
CA GLN A 194 -9.70 -12.62 12.19
C GLN A 194 -10.14 -14.00 11.64
N SER A 195 -11.30 -14.08 10.99
CA SER A 195 -11.85 -15.35 10.50
C SER A 195 -11.37 -15.74 9.10
N LYS A 196 -10.54 -14.91 8.45
CA LYS A 196 -10.12 -15.09 7.07
C LYS A 196 -8.60 -15.21 6.96
N LYS A 197 -8.17 -16.04 6.01
CA LYS A 197 -6.79 -16.21 5.59
C LYS A 197 -6.54 -15.40 4.34
N PHE A 198 -5.47 -14.62 4.35
CA PHE A 198 -5.22 -13.63 3.31
C PHE A 198 -3.93 -13.89 2.56
N TYR A 199 -3.94 -13.47 1.31
CA TYR A 199 -2.79 -13.34 0.45
C TYR A 199 -2.69 -11.87 0.02
N PRO A 200 -1.47 -11.31 -0.08
CA PRO A 200 -1.27 -10.01 -0.69
C PRO A 200 -1.60 -10.12 -2.18
N MET A 201 -2.30 -9.12 -2.72
CA MET A 201 -2.75 -9.13 -4.12
C MET A 201 -2.60 -7.76 -4.77
N VAL A 202 -2.36 -7.78 -6.08
CA VAL A 202 -2.39 -6.60 -6.93
C VAL A 202 -3.10 -6.91 -8.24
N CYS A 203 -3.73 -5.91 -8.85
CA CYS A 203 -4.33 -6.04 -10.16
C CYS A 203 -4.17 -4.78 -11.00
N SER A 204 -4.27 -4.92 -12.32
CA SER A 204 -4.16 -3.82 -13.28
C SER A 204 -4.99 -4.09 -14.53
N THR A 205 -5.63 -3.03 -15.02
CA THR A 205 -6.22 -2.96 -16.37
C THR A 205 -5.29 -2.28 -17.37
N ALA A 206 -4.24 -1.60 -16.90
CA ALA A 206 -3.33 -0.86 -17.74
C ALA A 206 -2.39 -1.78 -18.52
N ALA A 207 -2.31 -1.56 -19.83
CA ALA A 207 -1.27 -2.16 -20.67
C ALA A 207 0.12 -1.74 -20.18
N LYS A 208 1.14 -2.58 -20.40
CA LYS A 208 2.55 -2.26 -20.14
C LYS A 208 2.80 -1.68 -18.73
N SER A 209 1.99 -2.09 -17.77
CA SER A 209 2.06 -1.58 -16.41
C SER A 209 2.85 -2.54 -15.53
N SER A 210 3.48 -2.03 -14.47
CA SER A 210 4.27 -2.86 -13.57
C SER A 210 4.27 -2.36 -12.13
N MET A 211 4.32 -3.32 -11.21
CA MET A 211 4.38 -3.10 -9.78
C MET A 211 5.47 -3.98 -9.18
N LYS A 212 6.17 -3.49 -8.15
CA LYS A 212 7.26 -4.23 -7.50
C LYS A 212 7.12 -4.24 -5.98
N VAL A 213 7.27 -5.41 -5.37
CA VAL A 213 7.40 -5.54 -3.91
C VAL A 213 8.77 -5.02 -3.50
N MET A 214 8.79 -4.03 -2.60
CA MET A 214 10.00 -3.40 -2.09
C MET A 214 10.46 -4.01 -0.76
N CYS A 215 9.51 -4.44 0.06
CA CYS A 215 9.72 -5.24 1.26
C CYS A 215 8.48 -6.08 1.56
N ALA A 216 8.67 -7.18 2.29
CA ALA A 216 7.61 -8.01 2.83
C ALA A 216 8.11 -8.59 4.16
N CYS A 217 7.58 -8.08 5.26
CA CYS A 217 8.07 -8.30 6.62
C CYS A 217 6.99 -8.93 7.49
N TYR A 218 7.42 -9.86 8.34
CA TYR A 218 6.63 -10.50 9.37
C TYR A 218 7.21 -10.22 10.75
N ALA A 219 6.32 -9.99 11.73
CA ALA A 219 6.67 -10.07 13.13
C ALA A 219 5.58 -10.81 13.92
N PRO A 220 5.93 -11.68 14.87
CA PRO A 220 4.95 -12.25 15.79
C PRO A 220 4.36 -11.15 16.68
N THR A 221 3.05 -11.22 16.94
CA THR A 221 2.41 -10.36 17.93
C THR A 221 2.96 -10.70 19.32
N SER A 222 3.77 -9.78 19.87
CA SER A 222 4.48 -9.95 21.13
C SER A 222 4.47 -8.65 21.91
N LEU A 223 4.74 -8.72 23.22
CA LEU A 223 4.88 -7.51 24.04
C LEU A 223 5.98 -6.58 23.47
N GLN A 224 7.08 -7.15 22.98
CA GLN A 224 8.15 -6.40 22.32
C GLN A 224 7.63 -5.62 21.11
N TYR A 225 6.89 -6.28 20.21
CA TYR A 225 6.26 -5.63 19.06
C TYR A 225 5.30 -4.51 19.51
N LEU A 226 4.42 -4.80 20.46
CA LEU A 226 3.43 -3.84 20.96
C LEU A 226 4.09 -2.60 21.59
N CYS A 227 5.16 -2.79 22.35
CA CYS A 227 5.97 -1.69 22.87
C CYS A 227 6.60 -0.86 21.75
N CYS A 228 7.17 -1.49 20.72
CA CYS A 228 7.79 -0.78 19.58
C CYS A 228 6.74 0.02 18.78
N ALA A 229 5.59 -0.59 18.49
CA ALA A 229 4.48 0.08 17.83
C ALA A 229 3.98 1.28 18.65
N ARG A 230 3.86 1.12 19.99
CA ARG A 230 3.47 2.20 20.88
C ARG A 230 4.49 3.33 20.91
N LEU A 231 5.78 3.01 20.96
CA LEU A 231 6.86 4.00 20.91
C LEU A 231 6.81 4.80 19.61
N ARG A 232 6.57 4.15 18.45
CA ARG A 232 6.43 4.86 17.18
C ARG A 232 5.28 5.86 17.19
N GLN A 233 4.13 5.46 17.74
CA GLN A 233 2.95 6.33 17.89
C GLN A 233 3.18 7.51 18.82
N MET A 234 3.97 7.32 19.89
CA MET A 234 4.28 8.39 20.85
C MET A 234 5.28 9.43 20.30
N LEU A 235 6.04 9.07 19.26
CA LEU A 235 7.07 9.93 18.66
C LEU A 235 6.83 10.16 17.16
N PRO A 236 5.63 10.63 16.72
CA PRO A 236 5.20 10.62 15.31
C PRO A 236 6.14 11.37 14.37
N SER A 237 6.67 12.51 14.80
CA SER A 237 7.55 13.37 13.99
C SER A 237 9.04 12.99 14.07
N CYS A 238 9.40 11.96 14.84
CA CYS A 238 10.79 11.53 14.98
C CYS A 238 11.18 10.62 13.80
N PRO A 239 12.18 11.01 12.98
CA PRO A 239 12.61 10.20 11.84
C PRO A 239 13.38 8.93 12.26
N ASP A 240 14.08 8.99 13.40
CA ASP A 240 14.77 7.82 13.98
C ASP A 240 14.41 7.70 15.46
N VAL A 241 13.34 6.95 15.72
CA VAL A 241 12.86 6.65 17.08
C VAL A 241 13.89 5.87 17.88
N VAL A 242 14.64 4.97 17.24
CA VAL A 242 15.59 4.10 17.94
C VAL A 242 16.79 4.89 18.45
N ASP A 243 17.23 5.87 17.66
CA ASP A 243 18.29 6.79 18.06
C ASP A 243 17.83 7.75 19.16
N ALA A 244 16.60 8.27 19.07
CA ALA A 244 16.04 9.18 20.07
C ALA A 244 15.87 8.55 21.46
N LEU A 245 15.63 7.23 21.54
CA LEU A 245 15.41 6.51 22.80
C LEU A 245 16.69 6.19 23.57
N GLN A 246 17.88 6.45 23.01
CA GLN A 246 19.18 6.17 23.65
C GLN A 246 19.29 4.74 24.22
N LEU A 247 18.78 3.75 23.48
CA LEU A 247 18.74 2.37 23.93
C LEU A 247 20.16 1.76 24.03
N PRO A 248 20.39 0.79 24.94
CA PRO A 248 21.64 0.04 24.98
C PRO A 248 21.99 -0.56 23.60
N PRO A 249 23.26 -0.55 23.18
CA PRO A 249 23.65 -0.94 21.81
C PRO A 249 23.16 -2.32 21.38
N GLY A 250 23.12 -3.29 22.30
CA GLY A 250 22.59 -4.63 22.04
C GLY A 250 21.10 -4.61 21.72
N LEU A 251 20.30 -3.88 22.51
CA LEU A 251 18.86 -3.75 22.28
C LEU A 251 18.57 -2.99 20.98
N ARG A 252 19.30 -1.90 20.72
CA ARG A 252 19.23 -1.15 19.45
C ARG A 252 19.41 -2.09 18.25
N THR A 253 20.47 -2.90 18.28
CA THR A 253 20.79 -3.84 17.19
C THR A 253 19.67 -4.86 16.98
N VAL A 254 19.12 -5.43 18.06
CA VAL A 254 18.01 -6.39 17.99
C VAL A 254 16.77 -5.74 17.37
N LEU A 255 16.37 -4.57 17.87
CA LEU A 255 15.18 -3.87 17.38
C LEU A 255 15.31 -3.45 15.91
N GLN A 256 16.48 -2.94 15.50
CA GLN A 256 16.75 -2.62 14.10
C GLN A 256 16.78 -3.86 13.21
N SER A 257 17.24 -5.00 13.71
CA SER A 257 17.27 -6.23 12.89
C SER A 257 15.89 -6.85 12.67
N GLN A 258 14.98 -6.73 13.63
CA GLN A 258 13.69 -7.43 13.62
C GLN A 258 12.48 -6.54 13.32
N LEU A 259 12.54 -5.27 13.70
CA LEU A 259 11.38 -4.36 13.75
C LEU A 259 11.68 -2.99 13.15
N ASP A 260 12.75 -2.82 12.36
CA ASP A 260 13.06 -1.54 11.68
C ASP A 260 11.89 -1.01 10.85
N TRP A 261 11.12 -1.90 10.23
CA TRP A 261 9.93 -1.50 9.48
C TRP A 261 8.91 -0.77 10.36
N VAL A 262 8.72 -1.16 11.63
CA VAL A 262 7.79 -0.51 12.56
C VAL A 262 8.21 0.94 12.83
N PHE A 263 9.52 1.18 12.94
CA PHE A 263 10.05 2.51 13.20
C PHE A 263 10.06 3.41 11.95
N ALA A 264 10.08 2.82 10.75
CA ALA A 264 10.02 3.54 9.49
C ALA A 264 8.63 4.07 9.11
N LEU A 265 7.55 3.61 9.75
CA LEU A 265 6.17 4.01 9.45
C LEU A 265 5.84 5.36 10.07
N SER A 266 5.34 6.34 9.31
CA SER A 266 4.97 7.64 9.87
C SER A 266 3.48 7.77 10.16
N SER A 267 3.17 8.34 11.33
CA SER A 267 1.82 8.70 11.77
C SER A 267 1.61 10.21 11.56
N GLY A 268 1.51 10.64 10.31
CA GLY A 268 1.26 12.04 9.95
C GLY A 268 0.97 12.18 8.47
N PRO A 269 0.21 13.21 8.05
CA PRO A 269 -0.07 13.47 6.64
C PRO A 269 1.22 13.61 5.83
N ASP A 270 1.18 13.19 4.56
CA ASP A 270 2.32 13.35 3.65
C ASP A 270 2.49 14.86 3.38
N PRO A 271 3.64 15.48 3.72
CA PRO A 271 3.86 16.92 3.54
C PRO A 271 3.84 17.37 2.08
N SER A 272 3.77 16.44 1.12
CA SER A 272 3.70 16.74 -0.31
C SER A 272 2.29 17.03 -0.84
N GLU A 273 1.24 16.97 -0.02
CA GLU A 273 -0.16 17.04 -0.48
C GLU A 273 -0.94 18.32 -0.10
N ASP A 274 -0.31 19.33 0.50
CA ASP A 274 -0.99 20.55 0.97
C ASP A 274 -1.42 21.55 -0.13
N ASP A 275 -1.19 21.28 -1.44
CA ASP A 275 -1.42 22.30 -2.49
C ASP A 275 -2.76 22.18 -3.28
N ASP A 276 -3.48 21.05 -3.24
CA ASP A 276 -4.64 20.84 -4.16
C ASP A 276 -6.03 21.01 -3.51
N CYS A 277 -6.12 21.43 -2.24
CA CYS A 277 -7.40 21.50 -1.50
C CYS A 277 -8.06 22.90 -1.47
N MET A 278 -7.46 23.94 -2.04
CA MET A 278 -8.04 25.30 -1.98
C MET A 278 -8.45 25.82 -3.34
N GLN A 279 -9.60 25.37 -3.85
CA GLN A 279 -10.55 26.18 -4.62
C GLN A 279 -11.81 25.40 -5.02
N THR A 280 -12.78 25.33 -4.10
CA THR A 280 -14.20 25.45 -4.47
C THR A 280 -14.89 26.26 -3.39
N SER A 281 -14.71 27.58 -3.43
CA SER A 281 -15.49 28.53 -2.67
C SER A 281 -16.92 28.53 -3.22
N VAL A 282 -17.85 28.03 -2.41
CA VAL A 282 -19.29 28.23 -2.59
C VAL A 282 -19.59 29.71 -2.28
N PRO A 283 -20.30 30.47 -3.14
CA PRO A 283 -20.65 31.84 -2.81
C PRO A 283 -21.85 31.85 -1.86
N SER A 284 -21.61 32.25 -0.61
CA SER A 284 -22.65 32.64 0.35
C SER A 284 -23.07 34.08 0.06
N SER A 285 -24.30 34.27 -0.39
CA SER A 285 -24.91 35.60 -0.56
C SER A 285 -25.03 36.33 0.79
N PRO A 286 -24.72 37.63 0.87
CA PRO A 286 -24.96 38.42 2.06
C PRO A 286 -26.30 39.17 1.95
N SER A 287 -27.01 39.33 3.06
CA SER A 287 -27.31 40.65 3.65
C SER A 287 -28.54 40.58 4.55
N ALA A 288 -28.33 40.87 5.83
CA ALA A 288 -29.35 41.28 6.76
C ALA A 288 -29.25 42.81 6.91
N CYS A 289 -30.38 43.52 6.74
CA CYS A 289 -30.52 44.91 7.17
C CYS A 289 -31.66 45.00 8.18
N ALA A 290 -31.39 45.70 9.28
CA ALA A 290 -32.28 46.00 10.38
C ALA A 290 -33.11 47.26 10.11
N GLU A 291 -34.30 47.37 10.71
CA GLU A 291 -34.71 48.42 11.68
C GLU A 291 -36.24 48.67 11.76
N LEU A 292 -36.72 48.66 13.01
CA LEU A 292 -37.67 49.55 13.72
C LEU A 292 -39.17 49.68 13.32
N ALA A 293 -40.01 49.58 14.37
CA ALA A 293 -41.47 49.74 14.46
C ALA A 293 -41.92 51.24 14.44
N PRO A 294 -43.24 51.60 14.46
CA PRO A 294 -44.07 51.54 15.69
C PRO A 294 -45.63 51.35 15.55
N GLN A 295 -46.24 50.93 16.67
CA GLN A 295 -47.57 51.24 17.28
C GLN A 295 -48.89 51.27 16.46
N ASP A 296 -49.91 50.46 16.85
CA ASP A 296 -51.06 50.87 17.68
C ASP A 296 -52.14 49.75 17.86
N ARG A 297 -52.87 49.78 18.99
CA ARG A 297 -53.98 48.88 19.42
C ARG A 297 -55.37 49.53 19.10
N PRO A 298 -56.56 48.99 19.47
CA PRO A 298 -57.07 47.60 19.59
C PRO A 298 -58.51 47.44 19.00
N THR A 299 -59.04 46.21 18.81
CA THR A 299 -60.46 45.87 19.14
C THR A 299 -60.76 44.36 19.05
N ALA A 300 -61.66 43.92 19.93
CA ALA A 300 -62.11 42.54 20.15
C ALA A 300 -63.18 42.08 19.15
N CYS A 301 -63.32 40.75 18.94
CA CYS A 301 -64.60 40.06 18.66
C CYS A 301 -64.46 38.53 18.85
N HIS A 302 -65.61 37.88 19.04
CA HIS A 302 -65.87 36.64 19.78
C HIS A 302 -65.93 35.33 18.97
N CYS A 303 -65.50 34.22 19.63
CA CYS A 303 -66.03 32.84 19.64
C CYS A 303 -66.12 32.01 18.30
N PRO A 304 -66.52 30.70 18.35
CA PRO A 304 -65.67 29.50 18.48
C PRO A 304 -65.83 28.49 17.31
N PRO A 305 -65.11 27.34 17.26
CA PRO A 305 -65.32 26.34 16.21
C PRO A 305 -66.19 25.14 16.66
N THR A 306 -67.02 24.64 15.74
CA THR A 306 -67.72 23.34 15.82
C THR A 306 -67.63 22.56 14.47
N PRO A 307 -67.81 21.22 14.47
CA PRO A 307 -67.28 20.21 13.50
C PRO A 307 -68.37 19.73 12.49
N PRO A 308 -68.43 18.50 11.88
CA PRO A 308 -67.55 17.29 11.81
C PRO A 308 -67.47 16.56 10.41
N SER A 309 -67.00 15.28 10.43
CA SER A 309 -67.18 14.14 9.49
C SER A 309 -65.93 13.72 8.68
N SER A 310 -65.62 12.45 8.37
CA SER A 310 -65.98 11.09 8.84
C SER A 310 -65.15 10.08 8.03
N ASP A 311 -64.68 9.02 8.69
CA ASP A 311 -64.44 7.61 8.27
C ASP A 311 -63.88 7.23 6.88
N TYR A 312 -62.81 6.41 6.87
CA TYR A 312 -62.84 5.01 6.37
C TYR A 312 -61.52 4.26 6.66
N ASP A 313 -61.64 3.08 7.30
CA ASP A 313 -60.64 2.00 7.39
C ASP A 313 -60.51 1.26 6.04
N SER A 314 -59.34 0.66 5.75
CA SER A 314 -59.22 -0.76 5.32
C SER A 314 -57.86 -1.11 4.67
N CYS A 315 -57.26 -2.17 5.21
CA CYS A 315 -56.41 -3.26 4.69
C CYS A 315 -55.92 -3.27 3.22
N CYS A 316 -54.71 -3.81 2.99
CA CYS A 316 -54.51 -5.16 2.41
C CYS A 316 -53.02 -5.50 2.18
N SER A 317 -52.71 -6.78 2.38
CA SER A 317 -51.43 -7.47 2.17
C SER A 317 -51.28 -8.05 0.76
N ASP A 318 -50.01 -8.25 0.35
CA ASP A 318 -49.41 -9.13 -0.68
C ASP A 318 -49.92 -9.16 -2.14
N PRO A 319 -48.98 -9.40 -3.08
CA PRO A 319 -49.26 -10.37 -4.14
C PRO A 319 -48.08 -11.33 -4.44
N GLU A 320 -48.41 -12.62 -4.56
CA GLU A 320 -47.65 -13.63 -5.29
C GLU A 320 -48.04 -13.68 -6.79
N ASP A 321 -47.18 -14.38 -7.53
CA ASP A 321 -47.30 -14.98 -8.86
C ASP A 321 -47.01 -14.18 -10.14
N TYR A 322 -45.92 -14.57 -10.81
CA TYR A 322 -45.88 -14.74 -12.27
C TYR A 322 -44.94 -15.90 -12.66
N GLN A 323 -45.52 -17.04 -13.04
CA GLN A 323 -44.88 -18.04 -13.90
C GLN A 323 -44.92 -17.56 -15.36
N CYS A 324 -43.87 -17.85 -16.16
CA CYS A 324 -43.96 -18.70 -17.37
C CYS A 324 -42.68 -18.66 -18.23
N LYS A 325 -42.41 -19.81 -18.87
CA LYS A 325 -41.62 -20.09 -20.10
C LYS A 325 -40.17 -20.57 -19.94
N ARG A 326 -40.04 -21.89 -20.03
CA ARG A 326 -38.82 -22.60 -20.47
C ARG A 326 -39.14 -23.28 -21.81
N CYS A 327 -38.55 -22.81 -22.90
CA CYS A 327 -38.55 -23.52 -24.18
C CYS A 327 -37.27 -24.37 -24.28
N ARG A 328 -37.43 -25.63 -24.65
CA ARG A 328 -36.38 -26.61 -24.93
C ARG A 328 -36.36 -26.80 -26.45
N TRP A 329 -35.21 -26.63 -27.09
CA TRP A 329 -35.00 -27.11 -28.45
C TRP A 329 -34.13 -28.37 -28.41
N THR A 330 -34.53 -29.31 -29.26
CA THR A 330 -33.90 -30.58 -29.63
C THR A 330 -32.53 -30.40 -30.24
#